data_AF-A0A9E5AVA3-F1
#
_entry.id   AF-A0A9E5AVA3-F1
#
_cell.length_a   1.000
_cell.length_b   1.000
_cell.length_c   1.000
_cell.angle_alpha   90.00
_cell.angle_beta   90.00
_cell.angle_gamma   90.00
#
_symmetry.space_group_name_H-M   'P 1'
#
loop_
_entity.id
_entity.type
_entity.pdbx_description
1 polymer ?
#
loop_
_entity_poly.entity_id
_entity_poly.type
_entity_poly.pdbx_seq_one_letter_code
_entity_poly.pdbx_strand_id
1 'polypeptide(L)'
;MSLVPERRKPMKAVMLGVGFDSDGHKRITKGENFALIGGTSETHGSMTEKAVKINEKLAARGKRLEEVSVDEFDEIAHSVGLERCRSEQPGQN
;
A
#
# COMPACT_ATOMS: atom_id res chain seq x y z
N MET A 1 21.63 -26.19 24.57
CA MET A 1 20.27 -26.07 24.01
C MET A 1 20.25 -24.88 23.08
N SER A 2 19.89 -25.07 21.81
CA SER A 2 19.87 -24.03 20.79
C SER A 2 18.75 -23.04 21.10
N LEU A 3 19.09 -21.77 21.31
CA LEU A 3 18.11 -20.67 21.39
C LEU A 3 17.51 -20.48 20.00
N VAL A 4 16.35 -21.10 19.77
CA VAL A 4 15.53 -20.81 18.60
C VAL A 4 14.99 -19.40 18.80
N PRO A 5 15.33 -18.40 17.97
CA PRO A 5 14.79 -17.06 18.13
C PRO A 5 13.27 -17.13 17.95
N GLU A 6 12.52 -16.64 18.94
CA GLU A 6 11.06 -16.52 18.84
C GLU A 6 10.72 -15.75 17.57
N ARG A 7 9.95 -16.39 16.67
CA ARG A 7 9.36 -15.72 15.50
C ARG A 7 8.53 -14.54 16.00
N ARG A 8 9.04 -13.32 15.83
CA ARG A 8 8.26 -12.09 16.05
C ARG A 8 6.94 -12.25 15.30
N LYS A 9 5.81 -12.12 16.01
CA LYS A 9 4.49 -12.10 15.37
C LYS A 9 4.53 -11.07 14.24
N PRO A 10 4.08 -11.42 13.02
CA PRO A 10 4.07 -10.47 11.93
C PRO A 10 3.24 -9.25 12.36
N MET A 11 3.86 -8.08 12.34
CA MET A 11 3.13 -6.84 12.60
C MET A 11 2.16 -6.64 11.44
N LYS A 12 0.89 -6.37 11.74
CA LYS A 12 -0.11 -6.10 10.72
C LYS A 12 0.33 -4.89 9.90
N ALA A 13 0.60 -5.10 8.62
CA ALA A 13 0.87 -4.02 7.67
C ALA A 13 -0.45 -3.54 7.06
N VAL A 14 -0.59 -2.23 6.87
CA VAL A 14 -1.77 -1.65 6.21
C VAL A 14 -1.34 -0.58 5.21
N MET A 15 -1.89 -0.61 4.01
CA MET A 15 -1.70 0.42 2.99
C MET A 15 -2.73 1.53 3.17
N LEU A 16 -2.29 2.76 3.41
CA LEU A 16 -3.19 3.91 3.55
C LEU A 16 -3.11 4.78 2.30
N GLY A 17 -4.24 4.99 1.64
CA GLY A 17 -4.38 5.95 0.54
C GLY A 17 -5.23 7.14 0.97
N VAL A 18 -4.75 8.35 0.72
CA VAL A 18 -5.46 9.59 1.04
C VAL A 18 -5.64 10.39 -0.24
N GLY A 19 -6.88 10.59 -0.64
CA GLY A 19 -7.23 11.48 -1.75
C GLY A 19 -7.28 12.91 -1.24
N PHE A 20 -6.34 13.75 -1.71
CA PHE A 20 -6.28 15.18 -1.39
C PHE A 20 -7.30 16.03 -2.16
N ASP A 21 -7.81 15.49 -3.26
CA ASP A 21 -8.86 16.11 -4.06
C ASP A 21 -10.25 15.80 -3.47
N SER A 22 -11.09 16.81 -3.25
CA SER A 22 -12.38 16.64 -2.56
C SER A 22 -13.50 17.42 -3.24
N ASP A 23 -14.55 16.71 -3.62
CA ASP A 23 -15.80 17.23 -4.17
C ASP A 23 -16.84 17.53 -3.06
N GLY A 24 -16.42 17.71 -1.81
CA GLY A 24 -17.33 17.92 -0.66
C GLY A 24 -17.99 16.65 -0.13
N HIS A 25 -17.67 15.49 -0.71
CA HIS A 25 -18.20 14.19 -0.31
C HIS A 25 -17.15 13.35 0.43
N LYS A 26 -17.49 12.84 1.62
CA LYS A 26 -16.62 11.95 2.40
C LYS A 26 -16.71 10.51 1.86
N ARG A 27 -15.66 10.06 1.17
CA ARG A 27 -15.49 8.67 0.72
C ARG A 27 -14.51 7.94 1.61
N ILE A 28 -14.89 6.76 2.08
CA ILE A 28 -14.03 5.88 2.89
C ILE A 28 -14.23 4.46 2.39
N THR A 29 -13.15 3.83 1.93
CA THR A 29 -13.12 2.44 1.52
C THR A 29 -12.09 1.71 2.36
N LYS A 30 -12.47 0.59 2.99
CA LYS A 30 -11.56 -0.23 3.79
C LYS A 30 -11.54 -1.64 3.21
N GLY A 31 -10.34 -2.19 3.08
CA GLY A 31 -10.09 -3.58 2.72
C GLY A 31 -9.33 -4.30 3.84
N GLU A 32 -8.94 -5.55 3.58
CA GLU A 32 -8.26 -6.41 4.56
C GLU A 32 -6.89 -5.84 4.99
N ASN A 33 -6.12 -5.33 4.03
CA ASN A 33 -4.78 -4.77 4.24
C ASN A 33 -4.64 -3.34 3.69
N PHE A 34 -5.75 -2.65 3.43
CA PHE A 34 -5.71 -1.25 2.97
C PHE A 34 -6.88 -0.40 3.47
N ALA A 35 -6.67 0.90 3.53
CA ALA A 35 -7.72 1.88 3.78
C ALA A 35 -7.52 3.08 2.83
N LEU A 36 -8.60 3.53 2.20
CA LEU A 36 -8.64 4.67 1.29
C LEU A 36 -9.62 5.71 1.84
N ILE A 37 -9.15 6.94 1.96
CA ILE A 37 -9.91 8.03 2.58
C ILE A 37 -9.87 9.25 1.65
N GLY A 38 -11.02 9.80 1.29
CA GLY A 38 -11.13 10.98 0.43
C GLY A 38 -10.91 10.68 -1.05
N GLY A 39 -10.78 11.74 -1.85
CA GLY A 39 -10.82 11.70 -3.31
C GLY A 39 -12.19 12.08 -3.88
N THR A 40 -12.19 12.74 -5.04
CA THR A 40 -13.33 12.70 -5.98
C THR A 40 -13.70 11.27 -6.34
N SER A 41 -14.88 11.05 -6.92
CA SER A 41 -15.31 9.71 -7.33
C SER A 41 -14.31 9.03 -8.26
N GLU A 42 -13.73 9.79 -9.19
CA GLU A 42 -12.73 9.29 -10.15
C GLU A 42 -11.41 8.94 -9.45
N THR A 43 -10.85 9.87 -8.66
CA THR A 43 -9.61 9.65 -7.91
C THR A 43 -9.75 8.49 -6.92
N HIS A 44 -10.86 8.44 -6.20
CA HIS A 44 -11.17 7.37 -5.25
C HIS A 44 -11.30 6.01 -5.94
N GLY A 45 -11.96 5.98 -7.11
CA GLY A 45 -12.05 4.79 -7.95
C GLY A 45 -10.67 4.28 -8.36
N SER A 46 -9.84 5.16 -8.93
CA SER A 46 -8.47 4.80 -9.35
C SER A 46 -7.61 4.29 -8.20
N MET A 47 -7.69 4.91 -7.02
CA MET A 47 -6.99 4.41 -5.81
C MET A 47 -7.49 3.02 -5.39
N THR A 48 -8.80 2.80 -5.45
CA THR A 48 -9.42 1.51 -5.09
C THR A 48 -8.98 0.40 -6.04
N GLU A 49 -9.01 0.67 -7.35
CA GLU A 49 -8.53 -0.28 -8.35
C GLU A 49 -7.06 -0.64 -8.15
N LYS A 50 -6.20 0.34 -7.87
CA LYS A 50 -4.77 0.09 -7.60
C LYS A 50 -4.58 -0.73 -6.32
N ALA A 51 -5.31 -0.43 -5.25
CA ALA A 51 -5.24 -1.17 -3.99
C ALA A 51 -5.66 -2.64 -4.17
N VAL A 52 -6.73 -2.90 -4.94
CA VAL A 52 -7.18 -4.25 -5.27
C VAL A 52 -6.11 -4.99 -6.09
N LYS A 53 -5.55 -4.37 -7.14
CA LYS A 53 -4.50 -4.98 -7.97
C LYS A 53 -3.24 -5.34 -7.18
N ILE A 54 -2.86 -4.51 -6.19
CA ILE A 54 -1.73 -4.82 -5.30
C ILE A 54 -2.04 -6.08 -4.50
N ASN A 55 -3.22 -6.17 -3.90
CA ASN A 55 -3.63 -7.36 -3.16
C ASN A 55 -3.70 -8.61 -4.05
N GLU A 56 -4.19 -8.50 -5.29
CA GLU A 56 -4.19 -9.62 -6.24
C GLU A 56 -2.79 -10.10 -6.56
N LYS A 57 -1.83 -9.18 -6.75
CA LYS A 57 -0.41 -9.53 -6.98
C LYS A 57 0.24 -10.17 -5.75
N LEU A 58 -0.09 -9.69 -4.56
CA LEU A 58 0.36 -10.29 -3.30
C LEU A 58 -0.20 -11.71 -3.14
N ALA A 59 -1.50 -11.89 -3.39
CA ALA A 59 -2.18 -13.18 -3.33
C ALA A 59 -1.65 -14.16 -4.39
N ALA A 60 -1.37 -13.70 -5.61
CA ALA A 60 -0.75 -14.49 -6.66
C ALA A 60 0.66 -14.98 -6.30
N ARG A 61 1.38 -14.22 -5.47
CA ARG A 61 2.68 -14.62 -4.89
C ARG A 61 2.53 -15.47 -3.63
N GLY A 62 1.31 -15.70 -3.14
CA GLY A 62 1.04 -16.42 -1.90
C GLY A 62 1.50 -15.68 -0.64
N LYS A 63 1.74 -14.37 -0.72
CA LYS A 63 2.22 -13.54 0.39
C LYS A 63 1.15 -12.57 0.87
N ARG A 64 1.24 -12.19 2.14
CA ARG A 64 0.42 -11.11 2.72
C ARG A 64 1.22 -9.81 2.75
N LEU A 65 0.54 -8.68 2.88
CA LEU A 65 1.21 -7.36 2.96
C LEU A 65 2.21 -7.29 4.13
N GLU A 66 1.95 -8.00 5.23
CA GLU A 66 2.83 -8.12 6.38
C GLU A 66 4.09 -8.98 6.15
N GLU A 67 4.12 -9.76 5.06
CA GLU A 67 5.22 -10.69 4.75
C GLU A 67 6.10 -10.21 3.59
N VAL A 68 5.70 -9.14 2.91
CA VAL A 68 6.51 -8.52 1.86
C VAL A 68 7.40 -7.42 2.43
N SER A 69 8.63 -7.37 1.93
CA SER A 69 9.55 -6.26 2.22
C SER A 69 9.09 -4.98 1.53
N VAL A 70 9.56 -3.83 2.02
CA VAL A 70 9.27 -2.51 1.40
C VAL A 70 9.69 -2.45 -0.06
N ASP A 71 10.83 -3.08 -0.41
CA ASP A 71 11.34 -3.15 -1.78
C ASP A 71 10.40 -3.96 -2.70
N GLU A 72 9.99 -5.15 -2.26
CA GLU A 72 9.05 -6.00 -2.98
C GLU A 72 7.67 -5.33 -3.13
N PHE A 73 7.22 -4.64 -2.08
CA PHE A 73 6.01 -3.82 -2.15
C PHE A 73 6.15 -2.69 -3.18
N ASP A 74 7.32 -2.04 -3.25
CA ASP A 74 7.59 -0.98 -4.22
C ASP A 74 7.55 -1.49 -5.65
N GLU A 75 8.13 -2.65 -5.92
CA GLU A 75 8.06 -3.29 -7.24
C GLU A 75 6.61 -3.58 -7.63
N ILE A 76 5.80 -4.08 -6.69
CA ILE A 76 4.37 -4.36 -6.92
C ILE A 76 3.60 -3.05 -7.16
N ALA A 77 3.87 -2.02 -6.36
CA ALA A 77 3.27 -0.69 -6.45
C ALA A 77 3.60 -0.03 -7.80
N HIS A 78 4.87 -0.04 -8.19
CA HIS A 78 5.34 0.47 -9.48
C HIS A 78 4.69 -0.29 -10.65
N SER A 79 4.56 -1.61 -10.51
CA SER A 79 3.89 -2.45 -11.50
C SER A 79 2.38 -2.20 -11.63
N VAL A 80 1.72 -1.52 -10.67
CA VAL A 80 0.33 -1.04 -10.80
C VAL A 80 0.23 0.45 -11.13
N GLY A 81 1.35 1.10 -11.45
CA GLY A 81 1.41 2.53 -11.78
C GLY A 81 1.25 3.44 -10.55
N LEU A 82 1.71 2.99 -9.38
CA LEU A 82 2.02 3.89 -8.27
C LEU A 82 3.48 4.31 -8.42
N GLU A 83 3.70 5.57 -8.76
CA GLU A 83 5.03 6.15 -8.73
C GLU A 83 5.30 6.66 -7.32
N ARG A 84 6.52 6.41 -6.80
CA ARG A 84 6.97 7.13 -5.61
C ARG A 84 6.91 8.61 -5.94
N CYS A 85 6.13 9.38 -5.18
CA CYS A 85 6.23 10.83 -5.19
C CYS A 85 7.68 11.15 -4.84
N ARG A 86 8.46 11.53 -5.84
CA ARG A 86 9.88 11.86 -5.71
C ARG A 86 9.97 13.01 -4.72
N SER A 87 10.23 12.73 -3.45
CA SER A 87 10.85 13.72 -2.59
C SER A 87 12.19 14.00 -3.25
N GLU A 88 12.36 15.22 -3.78
CA GLU A 88 13.69 15.79 -3.97
C GLU A 88 14.55 15.34 -2.79
N GLN A 89 15.66 14.65 -3.03
CA GLN A 89 16.64 14.42 -1.98
C GLN A 89 17.36 15.76 -1.78
N PRO A 90 17.18 16.50 -0.67
CA PRO A 90 18.10 17.59 -0.38
C PRO A 90 19.40 16.96 0.13
N GLY A 91 20.35 16.70 -0.77
CA GLY A 91 21.59 16.04 -0.35
C GLY A 91 22.61 15.68 -1.43
N GLN A 92 22.68 16.44 -2.52
CA GLN A 92 23.81 16.39 -3.46
C GLN A 92 24.33 17.82 -3.65
N ASN A 93 25.18 18.28 -2.72
CA ASN A 93 26.15 19.35 -2.95
C ASN A 93 27.38 19.11 -2.08
#